data_AF-A0A1M6APA7-F1
#
_entry.id   AF-A0A1M6APA7-F1
#
_cell.length_a   1.000
_cell.length_b   1.000
_cell.length_c   1.000
_cell.angle_alpha   90.00
_cell.angle_beta   90.00
_cell.angle_gamma   90.00
#
_symmetry.space_group_name_H-M   'P 1'
#
loop_
_entity.id
_entity.type
_entity.pdbx_description
1 polymer ?
#
loop_
_entity_poly.entity_id
_entity_poly.type
_entity_poly.pdbx_seq_one_letter_code
_entity_poly.pdbx_strand_id
1 'polypeptide(L)'
;MDKNAILEKAHPLIISSINKYALSKDEFEDLYQEGAIVILESLDKYDRSKSVDIFYYLKNQLRYFYLNYGRYNRKTVSINEPIAEGLELGDTLMDESSCIEDDLLSSAEVEEAYRALMDLNYEERYIIQESIIKQRTLDDLAKELGISRTTLFRRKRSILGKIYNKMNN
;
A
#
# COMPACT_ATOMS: atom_id res chain seq x y z
N MET A 1 19.08 33.91 -6.39
CA MET A 1 20.06 32.88 -6.78
C MET A 1 19.52 32.26 -8.06
N ASP A 2 20.25 32.33 -9.17
CA ASP A 2 19.79 31.73 -10.42
C ASP A 2 20.06 30.22 -10.41
N LYS A 3 19.00 29.43 -10.21
CA LYS A 3 19.10 27.97 -10.11
C LYS A 3 19.52 27.34 -11.44
N ASN A 4 19.04 27.85 -12.56
CA ASN A 4 19.33 27.29 -13.88
C ASN A 4 20.82 27.45 -14.22
N ALA A 5 21.38 28.65 -14.01
CA ALA A 5 22.80 28.89 -14.22
C ALA A 5 23.71 28.04 -13.30
N ILE A 6 23.25 27.68 -12.10
CA ILE A 6 24.00 26.81 -11.20
C ILE A 6 23.90 25.35 -11.64
N LEU A 7 22.71 24.90 -12.07
CA LEU A 7 22.51 23.53 -12.57
C LEU A 7 23.39 23.25 -13.78
N GLU A 8 23.45 24.17 -14.75
CA GLU A 8 24.34 24.09 -15.92
C GLU A 8 25.81 23.91 -15.50
N LYS A 9 26.28 24.71 -14.54
CA LYS A 9 27.65 24.60 -14.00
C LYS A 9 27.88 23.32 -13.20
N ALA A 10 26.83 22.74 -12.64
CA ALA A 10 26.90 21.53 -11.85
C ALA A 10 26.86 20.25 -12.72
N HIS A 11 26.60 20.33 -14.03
CA HIS A 11 26.58 19.18 -14.93
C HIS A 11 27.82 18.26 -14.78
N PRO A 12 29.08 18.75 -14.80
CA PRO A 12 30.25 17.90 -14.60
C PRO A 12 30.28 17.22 -13.21
N LEU A 13 29.69 17.88 -12.22
CA LEU A 13 29.59 17.38 -10.85
C LEU A 13 28.59 16.22 -10.74
N ILE A 14 27.45 16.30 -11.44
CA ILE A 14 26.49 15.19 -11.54
C ILE A 14 27.18 13.97 -12.15
N ILE A 15 27.80 14.12 -13.32
CA ILE A 15 28.46 13.03 -14.05
C ILE A 15 29.57 12.38 -13.22
N SER A 16 30.42 13.19 -12.59
CA SER A 16 31.51 12.66 -11.75
C SER A 16 30.98 11.97 -10.48
N SER A 17 29.84 12.41 -9.95
CA SER A 17 29.19 11.78 -8.79
C SER A 17 28.55 10.43 -9.16
N ILE A 18 27.82 10.36 -10.28
CA ILE A 18 27.29 9.08 -10.82
C ILE A 18 28.43 8.09 -10.99
N ASN A 19 29.48 8.51 -11.69
CA ASN A 19 30.61 7.64 -12.02
C ASN A 19 31.32 7.07 -10.78
N LYS A 20 31.31 7.82 -9.68
CA LYS A 20 32.01 7.49 -8.45
C LYS A 20 31.15 6.73 -7.44
N TYR A 21 29.85 6.98 -7.39
CA TYR A 21 29.00 6.55 -6.28
C TYR A 21 27.79 5.71 -6.69
N ALA A 22 27.32 5.78 -7.94
CA ALA A 22 26.20 4.95 -8.38
C ALA A 22 26.60 3.47 -8.45
N LEU A 23 25.72 2.58 -7.97
CA LEU A 23 25.98 1.14 -7.89
C LEU A 23 25.94 0.46 -9.26
N SER A 24 24.97 0.84 -10.10
CA SER A 24 24.89 0.50 -11.52
C SER A 24 24.84 1.81 -12.33
N LYS A 25 25.24 1.72 -13.60
CA LYS A 25 25.23 2.81 -14.58
C LYS A 25 24.38 2.49 -15.81
N ASP A 26 23.59 1.42 -15.74
CA ASP A 26 22.80 0.93 -16.88
C ASP A 26 21.73 1.96 -17.30
N GLU A 27 21.24 2.75 -16.35
CA GLU A 27 20.25 3.83 -16.54
C GLU A 27 20.91 5.21 -16.34
N PHE A 28 21.96 5.52 -17.12
CA PHE A 28 22.75 6.73 -16.92
C PHE A 28 21.94 8.04 -17.07
N GLU A 29 21.03 8.09 -18.05
CA GLU A 29 20.19 9.28 -18.27
C GLU A 29 19.25 9.53 -17.09
N ASP A 30 18.63 8.48 -16.55
CA ASP A 30 17.77 8.59 -15.36
C ASP A 30 18.58 9.01 -14.14
N LEU A 31 19.73 8.38 -13.91
CA LEU A 31 20.66 8.77 -12.84
C LEU A 31 21.05 10.25 -12.96
N TYR A 32 21.23 10.77 -14.17
CA TYR A 32 21.52 12.17 -14.41
C TYR A 32 20.33 13.07 -14.05
N GLN A 33 19.12 12.75 -14.50
CA GLN A 33 17.91 13.53 -14.21
C GLN A 33 17.63 13.58 -12.70
N GLU A 34 17.75 12.44 -12.04
CA GLU A 34 17.65 12.32 -10.59
C GLU A 34 18.68 13.19 -9.86
N GLY A 35 19.93 13.20 -10.34
CA GLY A 35 20.96 14.09 -9.83
C GLY A 35 20.64 15.58 -10.00
N ALA A 36 20.04 15.95 -11.12
CA ALA A 36 19.59 17.32 -11.37
C ALA A 36 18.48 17.74 -10.39
N ILE A 37 17.51 16.86 -10.13
CA ILE A 37 16.46 17.08 -9.13
C ILE A 37 17.07 17.31 -7.74
N VAL A 38 18.00 16.44 -7.33
CA VAL A 38 18.70 16.56 -6.03
C VAL A 38 19.40 17.91 -5.90
N ILE A 39 20.04 18.41 -6.96
CA ILE A 39 20.63 19.75 -6.96
C ILE A 39 19.57 20.82 -6.73
N LEU A 40 18.48 20.80 -7.50
CA LEU A 40 17.44 21.82 -7.41
C LEU A 40 16.82 21.87 -6.01
N GLU A 41 16.51 20.72 -5.42
CA GLU A 41 16.00 20.63 -4.05
C GLU A 41 17.03 21.07 -3.00
N SER A 42 18.30 20.74 -3.22
CA SER A 42 19.39 21.14 -2.32
C SER A 42 19.60 22.66 -2.36
N LEU A 43 19.45 23.27 -3.53
CA LEU A 43 19.53 24.72 -3.69
C LEU A 43 18.44 25.46 -2.91
N ASP A 44 17.25 24.88 -2.76
CA ASP A 44 16.19 25.44 -1.91
C ASP A 44 16.50 25.37 -0.41
N LYS A 45 17.30 24.38 0.00
CA LYS A 45 17.69 24.16 1.40
C LYS A 45 19.04 24.81 1.75
N TYR A 46 19.72 25.40 0.78
CA TYR A 46 21.07 25.95 0.97
C TYR A 46 21.04 27.25 1.79
N ASP A 47 21.78 27.22 2.89
CA ASP A 47 21.89 28.35 3.81
C ASP A 47 23.27 29.02 3.68
N ARG A 48 23.26 30.25 3.15
CA ARG A 48 24.46 31.07 2.93
C ARG A 48 25.14 31.49 4.23
N SER A 49 24.41 31.57 5.34
CA SER A 49 24.97 32.00 6.63
C SER A 49 26.01 31.01 7.18
N LYS A 50 25.98 29.75 6.72
CA LYS A 50 26.90 28.69 7.12
C LYS A 50 28.29 28.80 6.49
N SER A 51 28.53 29.78 5.60
CA SER A 51 29.83 30.03 4.96
C SER A 51 30.44 28.81 4.23
N VAL A 52 29.61 27.86 3.79
CA VAL A 52 30.04 26.68 3.03
C VAL A 52 29.90 26.96 1.54
N ASP A 53 30.91 26.65 0.74
CA ASP A 53 30.83 26.75 -0.72
C ASP A 53 29.66 25.92 -1.28
N ILE A 54 28.90 26.52 -2.21
CA ILE A 54 27.68 25.90 -2.74
C ILE A 54 27.98 24.62 -3.52
N PHE A 55 29.05 24.56 -4.32
CA PHE A 55 29.40 23.36 -5.08
C PHE A 55 29.96 22.27 -4.17
N TYR A 56 30.66 22.63 -3.09
CA TYR A 56 31.04 21.68 -2.05
C TYR A 56 29.80 21.09 -1.34
N TYR A 57 28.81 21.92 -1.03
CA TYR A 57 27.54 21.45 -0.45
C TYR A 57 26.80 20.50 -1.41
N LEU A 58 26.60 20.89 -2.66
CA LEU A 58 25.94 20.07 -3.69
C LEU A 58 26.67 18.75 -3.94
N LYS A 59 28.00 18.77 -3.95
CA LYS A 59 28.83 17.55 -4.08
C LYS A 59 28.53 16.53 -2.99
N ASN A 60 28.34 17.00 -1.74
CA ASN A 60 27.99 16.12 -0.64
C ASN A 60 26.57 15.57 -0.77
N GLN A 61 25.61 16.39 -1.21
CA GLN A 61 24.24 15.94 -1.46
C GLN A 61 24.20 14.82 -2.52
N LEU A 62 24.83 15.05 -3.67
CA LEU A 62 24.94 14.05 -4.74
C LEU A 62 25.64 12.77 -4.28
N ARG A 63 26.72 12.89 -3.49
CA ARG A 63 27.42 11.72 -2.92
C ARG A 63 26.48 10.84 -2.11
N TYR A 64 25.77 11.42 -1.13
CA TYR A 64 24.88 10.65 -0.27
C TYR A 64 23.66 10.14 -1.01
N PHE A 65 23.16 10.90 -1.99
CA PHE A 65 22.10 10.45 -2.87
C PHE A 65 22.49 9.17 -3.61
N TYR A 66 23.55 9.18 -4.41
CA TYR A 66 23.93 8.02 -5.22
C TYR A 66 24.41 6.81 -4.39
N LEU A 67 25.06 7.03 -3.23
CA LEU A 67 25.39 5.95 -2.29
C LEU A 67 24.14 5.22 -1.76
N ASN A 68 23.03 5.94 -1.62
CA ASN A 68 21.77 5.36 -1.13
C ASN A 68 20.79 5.03 -2.26
N TYR A 69 21.04 5.46 -3.49
CA TYR A 69 20.13 5.29 -4.62
C TYR A 69 19.79 3.82 -4.88
N GLY A 70 20.79 2.95 -4.82
CA GLY A 70 20.60 1.50 -4.96
C GLY A 70 19.76 0.84 -3.86
N ARG A 71 19.38 1.55 -2.79
CA ARG A 71 18.42 1.05 -1.78
C ARG A 71 16.97 1.17 -2.23
N TYR A 72 16.68 2.07 -3.17
CA TYR A 72 15.33 2.25 -3.72
C TYR A 72 15.01 1.21 -4.79
N ASN A 73 16.04 0.74 -5.52
CA ASN A 73 15.91 -0.38 -6.45
C ASN A 73 15.96 -1.70 -5.67
N ARG A 74 14.81 -2.14 -5.17
CA ARG A 74 14.65 -3.52 -4.71
C ARG A 74 15.01 -4.43 -5.88
N LYS A 75 15.89 -5.41 -5.66
CA LYS A 75 16.17 -6.45 -6.65
C LYS A 75 14.86 -7.21 -6.91
N THR A 76 14.23 -6.93 -8.04
CA THR A 76 13.11 -7.71 -8.55
C THR A 76 13.64 -8.70 -9.58
N VAL A 77 12.94 -9.82 -9.71
CA VAL A 77 13.18 -10.78 -10.80
C VAL A 77 12.08 -10.56 -11.83
N SER A 78 12.44 -10.66 -13.12
CA SER A 78 11.44 -10.60 -14.19
C SER A 78 10.50 -11.81 -14.09
N ILE A 79 9.21 -11.58 -14.25
CA ILE A 79 8.23 -12.67 -14.35
C ILE A 79 8.50 -13.51 -15.60
N ASN A 80 9.01 -12.88 -16.66
CA ASN A 80 9.32 -13.53 -17.93
C ASN A 80 10.75 -14.09 -17.95
N GLU A 81 11.41 -14.20 -16.79
CA GLU A 81 12.73 -14.82 -16.71
C GLU A 81 12.61 -16.31 -17.07
N PRO A 82 13.33 -16.81 -18.10
CA PRO A 82 13.25 -18.21 -18.48
C PRO A 82 13.92 -19.07 -17.41
N ILE A 83 13.14 -19.98 -16.81
CA ILE A 83 13.64 -20.91 -15.78
C ILE A 83 13.92 -22.31 -16.35
N ALA A 84 13.30 -22.64 -17.49
CA ALA A 84 13.58 -23.83 -18.28
C ALA A 84 13.21 -23.58 -19.76
N GLU A 85 13.47 -24.55 -20.63
CA GLU A 85 13.09 -24.46 -22.04
C GLU A 85 11.56 -24.35 -22.19
N GLY A 86 11.09 -23.21 -22.68
CA GLY A 86 9.67 -22.92 -22.87
C GLY A 86 8.89 -22.67 -21.58
N LEU A 87 9.58 -22.37 -20.47
CA LEU A 87 8.95 -22.09 -19.17
C LEU A 87 9.52 -20.81 -18.56
N GLU A 88 8.64 -19.86 -18.25
CA GLU A 88 8.96 -18.61 -17.59
C GLU A 88 8.63 -18.68 -16.09
N LEU A 89 9.26 -17.84 -15.26
CA LEU A 89 8.99 -17.80 -13.82
C LEU A 89 7.49 -17.59 -13.53
N GLY A 90 6.83 -16.74 -14.30
CA GLY A 90 5.40 -16.44 -14.20
C GLY A 90 4.50 -17.66 -14.35
N ASP A 91 4.88 -18.62 -15.18
CA ASP A 91 4.11 -19.85 -15.41
C ASP A 91 4.03 -20.73 -14.16
N THR A 92 4.92 -20.51 -13.18
CA THR A 92 4.96 -21.28 -11.92
C THR A 92 4.27 -20.57 -10.74
N LEU A 93 3.86 -19.31 -10.91
CA LEU A 93 3.20 -18.55 -9.86
C LEU A 93 1.72 -18.93 -9.78
N MET A 94 1.29 -19.41 -8.61
CA MET A 94 -0.10 -19.77 -8.35
C MET A 94 -0.84 -18.59 -7.71
N ASP A 95 -2.08 -18.34 -8.13
CA ASP A 95 -2.97 -17.41 -7.46
C ASP A 95 -3.56 -18.07 -6.20
N GLU A 96 -3.07 -17.67 -5.03
CA GLU A 96 -3.54 -18.15 -3.73
C GLU A 96 -4.99 -17.73 -3.42
N SER A 97 -5.57 -16.80 -4.19
CA SER A 97 -6.94 -16.32 -3.99
C SER A 97 -8.00 -17.10 -4.77
N SER A 98 -7.59 -17.95 -5.72
CA SER A 98 -8.50 -18.69 -6.61
C SER A 98 -8.59 -20.16 -6.20
N CYS A 99 -9.15 -20.44 -5.03
CA CYS A 99 -9.51 -21.80 -4.63
C CYS A 99 -10.99 -22.05 -4.93
N ILE A 100 -11.27 -22.76 -6.03
CA ILE A 100 -12.64 -23.10 -6.47
C ILE A 100 -13.41 -23.84 -5.37
N GLU A 101 -12.71 -24.65 -4.57
CA GLU A 101 -13.29 -25.37 -3.44
C GLU A 101 -13.73 -24.41 -2.32
N ASP A 102 -12.91 -23.40 -1.99
CA ASP A 102 -13.26 -22.36 -1.02
C ASP A 102 -14.37 -21.45 -1.52
N ASP A 103 -14.43 -21.16 -2.83
CA ASP A 103 -15.53 -20.40 -3.45
C ASP A 103 -16.86 -21.18 -3.38
N LEU A 104 -16.83 -22.49 -3.61
CA LEU A 104 -18.01 -23.34 -3.48
C LEU A 104 -18.47 -23.47 -2.02
N LEU A 105 -17.55 -23.74 -1.09
CA LEU A 105 -17.83 -23.80 0.35
C LEU A 105 -18.41 -22.47 0.87
N SER A 106 -17.78 -21.35 0.51
CA SER A 106 -18.26 -20.03 0.91
C SER A 106 -19.65 -19.72 0.34
N SER A 107 -19.96 -20.15 -0.89
CA SER A 107 -21.31 -19.98 -1.46
C SER A 107 -22.39 -20.74 -0.67
N ALA A 108 -22.09 -21.95 -0.21
CA ALA A 108 -23.00 -22.77 0.59
C ALA A 108 -23.18 -22.19 2.01
N GLU A 109 -22.08 -21.79 2.66
CA GLU A 109 -22.11 -21.13 3.98
C GLU A 109 -22.88 -19.81 3.94
N VAL A 110 -22.71 -19.02 2.87
CA VAL A 110 -23.45 -17.77 2.66
C VAL A 110 -24.93 -18.05 2.46
N GLU A 111 -25.29 -19.08 1.71
CA GLU A 111 -26.69 -19.47 1.50
C GLU A 111 -27.34 -19.91 2.82
N GLU A 112 -26.64 -20.70 3.64
CA GLU A 112 -27.11 -21.16 4.94
C GLU A 112 -27.25 -19.99 5.94
N ALA A 113 -26.27 -19.10 6.00
CA ALA A 113 -26.34 -17.88 6.80
C ALA A 113 -27.51 -16.99 6.36
N TYR A 114 -27.77 -16.90 5.05
CA TYR A 114 -28.90 -16.15 4.50
C TYR A 114 -30.24 -16.78 4.88
N ARG A 115 -30.37 -18.11 4.83
CA ARG A 115 -31.57 -18.84 5.31
C ARG A 115 -31.79 -18.61 6.81
N ALA A 116 -30.75 -18.75 7.63
CA ALA A 116 -30.83 -18.50 9.07
C ALA A 116 -31.24 -17.04 9.38
N LEU A 117 -30.77 -16.07 8.60
CA LEU A 117 -31.18 -14.67 8.67
C LEU A 117 -32.67 -14.48 8.27
N MET A 118 -33.12 -15.22 7.25
CA MET A 118 -34.49 -15.18 6.74
C MET A 118 -35.52 -15.82 7.69
N ASP A 119 -35.08 -16.60 8.67
CA ASP A 119 -35.97 -17.13 9.71
C ASP A 119 -36.08 -16.23 10.95
N LEU A 120 -35.19 -15.25 11.10
CA LEU A 120 -35.29 -14.28 12.19
C LEU A 120 -36.52 -13.40 12.01
N ASN A 121 -37.08 -12.95 13.14
CA ASN A 121 -38.14 -11.96 13.12
C ASN A 121 -37.64 -10.63 12.52
N TYR A 122 -38.59 -9.79 12.10
CA TYR A 122 -38.29 -8.54 11.40
C TYR A 122 -37.31 -7.64 12.17
N GLU A 123 -37.51 -7.46 13.47
CA GLU A 123 -36.64 -6.62 14.30
C GLU A 123 -35.22 -7.18 14.42
N GLU A 124 -35.08 -8.48 14.63
CA GLU A 124 -33.78 -9.14 14.78
C GLU A 124 -32.98 -9.10 13.46
N ARG A 125 -33.67 -9.33 12.34
CA ARG A 125 -33.08 -9.22 11.01
C ARG A 125 -32.63 -7.79 10.73
N TYR A 126 -33.46 -6.81 11.04
CA TYR A 126 -33.15 -5.39 10.86
C TYR A 126 -31.89 -5.00 11.63
N ILE A 127 -31.76 -5.43 12.89
CA ILE A 127 -30.56 -5.17 13.71
C ILE A 127 -29.29 -5.73 13.05
N ILE A 128 -29.35 -6.94 12.47
CA ILE A 128 -28.20 -7.57 11.80
C ILE A 128 -27.88 -6.86 10.48
N GLN A 129 -28.88 -6.57 9.65
CA GLN A 129 -28.68 -5.89 8.37
C GLN A 129 -28.07 -4.50 8.56
N GLU A 130 -28.61 -3.70 9.48
CA GLU A 130 -28.11 -2.34 9.71
C GLU A 130 -26.70 -2.33 10.35
N SER A 131 -26.42 -3.26 11.26
CA SER A 131 -25.17 -3.24 12.02
C SER A 131 -24.01 -4.05 11.43
N ILE A 132 -24.27 -5.01 10.55
CA ILE A 132 -23.24 -5.84 9.90
C ILE A 132 -23.14 -5.52 8.41
N ILE A 133 -24.26 -5.55 7.67
CA ILE A 133 -24.24 -5.32 6.21
C ILE A 133 -24.01 -3.84 5.91
N LYS A 134 -24.76 -2.95 6.57
CA LYS A 134 -24.62 -1.49 6.38
C LYS A 134 -23.61 -0.82 7.31
N GLN A 135 -22.95 -1.60 8.17
CA GLN A 135 -21.88 -1.13 9.09
C GLN A 135 -22.25 0.11 9.94
N ARG A 136 -23.53 0.31 10.26
CA ARG A 136 -23.96 1.43 11.11
C ARG A 136 -23.45 1.26 12.53
N THR A 137 -23.13 2.37 13.18
CA THR A 137 -22.68 2.34 14.57
C THR A 137 -23.82 1.86 15.48
N LEU A 138 -23.46 1.14 16.54
CA LEU A 138 -24.44 0.73 17.55
C LEU A 138 -25.06 1.93 18.27
N ASP A 139 -24.36 3.07 18.32
CA ASP A 139 -24.85 4.28 18.95
C ASP A 139 -25.99 4.91 18.13
N ASP A 140 -25.83 4.99 16.81
CA ASP A 140 -26.86 5.55 15.93
C ASP A 140 -28.06 4.63 15.83
N LEU A 141 -27.83 3.32 15.73
CA LEU A 141 -28.90 2.33 15.66
C LEU A 141 -29.66 2.22 17.00
N ALA A 142 -28.99 2.38 18.15
CA ALA A 142 -29.63 2.37 19.46
C ALA A 142 -30.53 3.60 19.67
N LYS A 143 -30.08 4.79 19.20
CA LYS A 143 -30.90 6.01 19.22
C LYS A 143 -32.17 5.86 18.39
N GLU A 144 -32.05 5.31 17.18
CA GLU A 144 -33.20 5.05 16.30
C GLU A 144 -34.21 4.08 16.93
N LEU A 145 -33.72 3.00 17.52
CA LEU A 145 -34.56 1.98 18.16
C LEU A 145 -35.09 2.38 19.54
N GLY A 146 -34.70 3.55 20.07
CA GLY A 146 -35.13 4.02 21.39
C GLY A 146 -34.62 3.15 22.56
N ILE A 147 -33.50 2.44 22.39
CA ILE A 147 -32.93 1.54 23.41
C ILE A 147 -31.51 1.95 23.80
N SER A 148 -31.02 1.44 24.93
CA SER A 148 -29.62 1.67 25.30
C SER A 148 -28.66 0.92 24.36
N ARG A 149 -27.50 1.51 24.09
CA ARG A 149 -26.39 0.87 23.36
C ARG A 149 -26.05 -0.51 23.91
N THR A 150 -26.03 -0.66 25.23
CA THR A 150 -25.74 -1.93 25.91
C THR A 150 -26.81 -2.98 25.66
N THR A 151 -28.08 -2.57 25.63
CA THR A 151 -29.23 -3.44 25.28
C THR A 151 -29.10 -3.91 23.84
N LEU A 152 -28.83 -3.00 22.90
CA LEU A 152 -28.65 -3.33 21.49
C LEU A 152 -27.47 -4.29 21.29
N PHE A 153 -26.35 -4.07 21.97
CA PHE A 153 -25.18 -4.95 21.92
C PHE A 153 -25.52 -6.38 22.39
N ARG A 154 -26.22 -6.51 23.53
CA ARG A 154 -26.67 -7.81 24.05
C ARG A 154 -27.64 -8.50 23.08
N ARG A 155 -28.57 -7.74 22.51
CA ARG A 155 -29.54 -8.25 21.53
C ARG A 155 -28.83 -8.74 20.27
N LYS A 156 -27.91 -7.96 19.70
CA LYS A 156 -27.06 -8.36 18.56
C LYS A 156 -26.31 -9.67 18.84
N ARG A 157 -25.69 -9.78 20.03
CA ARG A 157 -24.98 -11.01 20.43
C ARG A 157 -25.91 -12.22 20.54
N SER A 158 -27.11 -12.04 21.09
CA SER A 158 -28.12 -13.11 21.17
C SER A 158 -28.58 -13.56 19.78
N ILE A 159 -28.82 -12.61 18.86
CA ILE A 159 -29.21 -12.90 17.48
C ILE A 159 -28.12 -13.68 16.75
N LEU A 160 -26.86 -13.28 16.88
CA LEU A 160 -25.72 -14.01 16.31
C LEU A 160 -25.63 -15.45 16.84
N GLY A 161 -25.93 -15.67 18.13
CA GLY A 161 -26.03 -17.02 18.68
C GLY A 161 -27.16 -17.85 18.07
N LYS A 162 -28.31 -17.24 17.75
CA LYS A 162 -29.41 -17.92 17.04
C LYS A 162 -29.02 -18.30 15.62
N ILE A 163 -28.34 -17.42 14.89
CA ILE A 163 -27.83 -17.70 13.54
C ILE A 163 -26.82 -18.85 13.60
N TYR A 164 -25.85 -18.78 14.52
CA TYR A 164 -24.85 -19.83 14.69
C TYR A 164 -25.45 -21.20 15.01
N ASN A 165 -26.43 -21.27 15.91
CA ASN A 165 -27.09 -22.54 16.24
C ASN A 165 -27.92 -23.11 15.08
N LYS A 166 -28.35 -22.27 14.13
CA LYS A 166 -29.10 -22.70 12.95
C LYS A 166 -28.20 -23.18 11.82
N MET A 167 -27.01 -22.59 11.67
CA MET A 167 -26.02 -23.03 10.67
C MET A 167 -25.31 -24.34 11.06
N ASN A 168 -25.48 -24.81 12.30
CA ASN A 168 -24.84 -26.04 12.80
C ASN A 168 -25.88 -27.14 13.16
N ASN A 169 -27.13 -26.99 12.71
CA ASN A 169 -28.21 -27.97 12.89
C ASN A 169 -28.72 -28.44 11.53
#